data_AF-A0A060YPG2-F1
#
_entry.id   AF-A0A060YPG2-F1
#
_cell.length_a   1.000
_cell.length_b   1.000
_cell.length_c   1.000
_cell.angle_alpha   90.00
_cell.angle_beta   90.00
_cell.angle_gamma   90.00
#
_symmetry.space_group_name_H-M   'P 1'
#
loop_
_entity.id
_entity.type
_entity.pdbx_description
1 polymer ?
#
loop_
_entity_poly.entity_id
_entity_poly.type
_entity_poly.pdbx_seq_one_letter_code
_entity_poly.pdbx_strand_id
1 'polypeptide(L)'
;MSRVGTSQIALVARTFNVPVLVCCETYKFCERVQTDSFVSNELDDPDDLMVTRKGKTQLENWHDVSSLGLLNLVYDVTPPDFVDLVITDLGMIPCTSVPVVLRVKNLEQ
;
A
#
# COMPACT_ATOMS: atom_id res chain seq x y z
N MET A 1 0.29 4.96 1.95
CA MET A 1 0.89 3.63 1.76
C MET A 1 0.13 2.65 2.64
N SER A 2 -0.30 1.53 2.08
CA SER A 2 -0.97 0.42 2.78
C SER A 2 -0.39 -0.89 2.26
N ARG A 3 -0.85 -2.04 2.78
CA ARG A 3 -0.40 -3.36 2.32
C ARG A 3 -0.67 -3.55 0.84
N VAL A 4 0.17 -4.37 0.20
CA VAL A 4 0.00 -4.79 -1.20
C VAL A 4 -1.43 -5.27 -1.46
N GLY A 5 -2.03 -4.79 -2.55
CA GLY A 5 -3.40 -5.11 -2.95
C GLY A 5 -4.42 -4.05 -2.56
N THR A 6 -4.06 -3.06 -1.74
CA THR A 6 -4.96 -1.92 -1.42
C THR A 6 -5.33 -1.14 -2.67
N SER A 7 -4.35 -0.86 -3.54
CA SER A 7 -4.56 -0.16 -4.81
C SER A 7 -5.44 -0.95 -5.79
N GLN A 8 -5.27 -2.28 -5.82
CA GLN A 8 -6.07 -3.18 -6.66
C GLN A 8 -7.53 -3.19 -6.22
N ILE A 9 -7.78 -3.33 -4.91
CA ILE A 9 -9.14 -3.30 -4.35
C ILE A 9 -9.78 -1.94 -4.62
N ALA A 10 -9.05 -0.84 -4.41
CA ALA A 10 -9.57 0.50 -4.65
C ALA A 10 -9.96 0.73 -6.11
N LEU A 11 -9.14 0.26 -7.06
CA LEU A 11 -9.43 0.33 -8.50
C LEU A 11 -10.70 -0.46 -8.86
N VAL A 12 -10.83 -1.68 -8.34
CA VAL A 12 -12.02 -2.52 -8.58
C VAL A 12 -13.26 -1.86 -7.97
N ALA A 13 -13.19 -1.41 -6.72
CA ALA A 13 -14.30 -0.72 -6.05
C ALA A 13 -14.76 0.52 -6.84
N ARG A 14 -13.80 1.33 -7.32
CA ARG A 14 -14.09 2.49 -8.18
C ARG A 14 -14.83 2.10 -9.46
N THR A 15 -14.44 1.00 -10.09
CA THR A 15 -15.08 0.47 -11.30
C THR A 15 -16.54 0.08 -11.07
N PHE A 16 -16.88 -0.38 -9.86
CA PHE A 16 -18.24 -0.73 -9.46
C PHE A 16 -18.97 0.40 -8.71
N ASN A 17 -18.45 1.63 -8.76
CA ASN A 17 -19.01 2.80 -8.08
C ASN A 17 -19.20 2.60 -6.55
N VAL A 18 -18.37 1.78 -5.93
CA VAL A 18 -18.34 1.57 -4.48
C VAL A 18 -17.31 2.52 -3.86
N PRO A 19 -17.70 3.31 -2.83
CA PRO A 19 -16.78 4.27 -2.23
C PRO A 19 -15.70 3.59 -1.38
N VAL A 20 -14.49 4.12 -1.43
CA VAL A 20 -13.32 3.64 -0.68
C VAL A 20 -12.99 4.63 0.44
N LEU A 21 -13.05 4.14 1.68
CA LEU A 21 -12.73 4.91 2.87
C LEU A 21 -11.43 4.40 3.49
N VAL A 22 -10.51 5.31 3.80
CA VAL A 22 -9.24 5.00 4.46
C VAL A 22 -9.27 5.58 5.87
N CYS A 23 -9.04 4.73 6.88
CA CYS A 23 -8.92 5.16 8.27
C CYS A 23 -7.45 5.26 8.65
N CYS A 24 -6.97 6.47 8.94
CA CYS A 24 -5.57 6.72 9.25
C CYS A 24 -5.42 7.85 10.27
N GLU A 25 -4.65 7.60 11.34
CA GLU A 25 -4.31 8.63 12.32
C GLU A 25 -3.30 9.62 11.73
N THR A 26 -3.42 10.89 12.10
CA THR A 26 -2.62 11.98 11.53
C THR A 26 -1.11 11.85 11.74
N TYR A 27 -0.64 11.14 12.78
CA TYR A 27 0.81 10.93 12.98
C TYR A 27 1.46 10.03 11.92
N LYS A 28 0.65 9.24 11.17
CA LYS A 28 1.12 8.41 10.05
C LYS A 28 1.20 9.17 8.73
N PHE A 29 0.88 10.46 8.72
CA PHE A 29 1.08 11.30 7.54
C PHE A 29 2.58 11.51 7.28
N CYS A 30 2.93 11.68 6.02
CA CYS A 30 4.32 11.85 5.60
C CYS A 30 4.42 12.98 4.58
N GLU A 31 5.50 13.78 4.68
CA GLU A 31 5.81 14.83 3.70
C GLU A 31 6.37 14.24 2.39
N ARG A 32 6.97 13.05 2.48
CA ARG A 32 7.51 12.32 1.33
C ARG A 32 6.38 11.82 0.43
N VAL A 33 6.39 12.24 -0.83
CA VAL A 33 5.44 11.78 -1.85
C VAL A 33 6.07 10.70 -2.71
N GLN A 34 5.27 9.70 -3.09
CA GLN A 34 5.64 8.62 -3.99
C GLN A 34 4.54 8.42 -5.01
N THR A 35 4.92 8.20 -6.26
CA THR A 35 3.98 7.97 -7.38
C THR A 35 3.90 6.50 -7.78
N ASP A 36 4.93 5.72 -7.46
CA ASP A 36 5.00 4.29 -7.74
C ASP A 36 5.20 3.50 -6.44
N SER A 37 5.11 2.17 -6.57
CA SER A 37 5.33 1.24 -5.45
C SER A 37 6.72 0.58 -5.52
N PHE A 38 7.67 1.16 -6.26
CA PHE A 38 8.99 0.58 -6.50
C PHE A 38 10.12 1.38 -5.85
N VAL A 39 10.05 2.71 -5.89
CA VAL A 39 11.14 3.60 -5.45
C VAL A 39 11.44 3.45 -3.97
N SER A 40 10.44 3.19 -3.14
CA SER A 40 10.63 2.92 -1.71
C SER A 40 9.55 1.97 -1.23
N ASN A 41 9.94 0.71 -1.05
CA ASN A 41 9.08 -0.35 -0.55
C ASN A 41 9.88 -1.26 0.39
N GLU A 42 9.17 -2.09 1.14
CA GLU A 42 9.75 -3.18 1.92
C GLU A 42 9.66 -4.47 1.10
N LEU A 43 10.74 -5.26 1.13
CA LEU A 43 10.79 -6.59 0.53
C LEU A 43 10.57 -7.59 1.65
N ASP A 44 9.54 -8.41 1.49
CA ASP A 44 9.27 -9.52 2.41
C ASP A 44 10.07 -10.76 2.01
N ASP A 45 9.95 -11.82 2.81
CA ASP A 45 10.57 -13.10 2.51
C ASP A 45 10.06 -13.66 1.16
N PRO A 46 10.93 -13.93 0.16
CA PRO A 46 10.54 -14.60 -1.07
C PRO A 46 10.00 -16.02 -0.86
N ASP A 47 10.44 -16.69 0.20
CA ASP A 47 10.07 -18.07 0.51
C ASP A 47 8.61 -18.18 0.99
N ASP A 48 8.01 -17.09 1.47
CA ASP A 48 6.57 -17.03 1.82
C ASP A 48 5.65 -17.22 0.61
N LEU A 49 6.17 -17.05 -0.62
CA LEU A 49 5.43 -17.33 -1.85
C LEU A 49 5.39 -18.84 -2.16
N MET A 50 6.19 -19.65 -1.48
CA MET A 50 6.20 -21.10 -1.66
C MET A 50 4.96 -21.73 -1.03
N VAL A 51 4.06 -22.23 -1.87
CA VAL A 51 2.86 -22.93 -1.42
C VAL A 51 2.97 -24.41 -1.73
N THR A 52 2.91 -25.26 -0.70
CA THR A 52 2.79 -26.71 -0.88
C THR A 52 1.35 -27.05 -1.28
N ARG A 53 1.16 -27.57 -2.50
CA ARG A 53 -0.13 -28.06 -2.98
C ARG A 53 -0.03 -29.54 -3.29
N LYS A 54 -0.97 -30.33 -2.75
CA LYS A 54 -1.00 -31.80 -2.94
C LYS A 54 0.33 -32.48 -2.57
N GLY A 55 1.00 -31.99 -1.53
CA GLY A 55 2.28 -32.52 -1.04
C GLY A 55 3.49 -32.20 -1.91
N LYS A 56 3.38 -31.25 -2.86
CA LYS A 56 4.50 -30.77 -3.68
C LYS A 56 4.67 -29.27 -3.56
N THR A 57 5.91 -28.82 -3.38
CA THR A 57 6.29 -27.41 -3.45
C THR A 57 7.11 -27.20 -4.71
N GLN A 58 6.59 -26.42 -5.65
CA GLN A 58 7.19 -26.29 -6.98
C GLN A 58 8.41 -25.35 -6.99
N LEU A 59 8.50 -24.47 -6.00
CA LEU A 59 9.48 -23.40 -5.92
C LEU A 59 10.62 -23.69 -4.93
N GLU A 60 10.71 -24.90 -4.35
CA GLU A 60 11.73 -25.26 -3.33
C GLU A 60 13.18 -24.94 -3.76
N ASN A 61 13.52 -25.12 -5.04
CA ASN A 61 14.87 -24.91 -5.57
C ASN A 61 14.97 -23.68 -6.48
N TRP A 62 14.18 -22.64 -6.21
CA TRP A 62 14.14 -21.46 -7.06
C TRP A 62 15.50 -20.75 -7.18
N HIS A 63 16.32 -20.81 -6.12
CA HIS A 63 17.69 -20.26 -6.09
C HIS A 63 18.65 -20.90 -7.11
N ASP A 64 18.41 -22.15 -7.53
CA ASP A 64 19.29 -22.85 -8.47
C ASP A 64 19.04 -22.43 -9.93
N VAL A 65 17.92 -21.75 -10.21
CA VAL A 65 17.51 -21.35 -11.55
C VAL A 65 17.89 -19.89 -11.79
N SER A 66 18.96 -19.67 -12.58
CA SER A 66 19.52 -18.32 -12.79
C SER A 66 18.57 -17.30 -13.45
N SER A 67 17.50 -17.76 -14.10
CA SER A 67 16.49 -16.90 -14.73
C SER A 67 15.23 -16.66 -13.86
N LEU A 68 15.19 -17.19 -12.64
CA LEU A 68 14.05 -17.10 -11.74
C LEU A 68 14.38 -16.24 -10.51
N GLY A 69 13.54 -15.25 -10.24
CA GLY A 69 13.60 -14.44 -9.03
C GLY A 69 12.21 -14.32 -8.41
N LEU A 70 12.10 -14.63 -7.12
CA LEU A 70 10.88 -14.41 -6.34
C LEU A 70 10.89 -13.00 -5.74
N LEU A 71 9.72 -12.36 -5.71
CA LEU A 71 9.55 -11.00 -5.21
C LEU A 71 8.24 -10.88 -4.47
N ASN A 72 8.32 -10.55 -3.18
CA ASN A 72 7.17 -10.29 -2.33
C ASN A 72 7.23 -8.82 -1.85
N LEU A 73 6.42 -7.95 -2.46
CA LEU A 73 6.32 -6.54 -2.08
C LEU A 73 5.32 -6.37 -0.95
N VAL A 74 5.70 -5.62 0.08
CA VAL A 74 4.85 -5.49 1.27
C VAL A 74 3.80 -4.39 1.13
N TYR A 75 4.14 -3.26 0.53
CA TYR A 75 3.27 -2.10 0.43
C TYR A 75 2.93 -1.73 -1.01
N ASP A 76 1.83 -1.02 -1.18
CA ASP A 76 1.52 -0.33 -2.42
C ASP A 76 1.08 1.13 -2.19
N VAL A 77 1.16 1.91 -3.26
CA VAL A 77 0.69 3.28 -3.33
C VAL A 77 -0.62 3.29 -4.11
N THR A 78 -1.69 3.74 -3.46
CA THR A 78 -2.99 3.93 -4.10
C THR A 78 -3.11 5.38 -4.56
N PRO A 79 -3.39 5.64 -5.86
CA PRO A 79 -3.66 6.98 -6.35
C PRO A 79 -4.81 7.65 -5.58
N PRO A 80 -4.74 8.97 -5.34
CA PRO A 80 -5.76 9.69 -4.57
C PRO A 80 -7.14 9.65 -5.24
N ASP A 81 -7.22 9.51 -6.57
CA ASP A 81 -8.48 9.46 -7.32
C ASP A 81 -9.34 8.22 -7.02
N PHE A 82 -8.74 7.19 -6.39
CA PHE A 82 -9.43 5.96 -5.99
C PHE A 82 -9.83 5.93 -4.50
N VAL A 83 -9.54 7.00 -3.76
CA VAL A 83 -9.89 7.12 -2.34
C VAL A 83 -10.82 8.29 -2.14
N ASP A 84 -12.05 8.03 -1.71
CA ASP A 84 -13.08 9.06 -1.59
C ASP A 84 -12.94 9.85 -0.28
N LEU A 85 -12.52 9.20 0.81
CA LEU A 85 -12.44 9.85 2.12
C LEU A 85 -11.33 9.28 3.00
N VAL A 86 -10.65 10.17 3.74
CA VAL A 86 -9.71 9.83 4.81
C VAL A 86 -10.33 10.19 6.15
N ILE A 87 -10.51 9.20 7.01
CA ILE A 87 -11.02 9.36 8.37
C ILE A 87 -9.83 9.42 9.32
N THR A 88 -9.72 10.55 10.03
CA THR A 88 -8.61 10.85 10.96
C THR A 88 -9.14 11.19 12.35
N ASP A 89 -8.23 11.37 13.31
CA ASP A 89 -8.51 11.90 14.65
C ASP A 89 -8.99 13.36 14.64
N LEU A 90 -8.79 14.11 13.54
CA LEU A 90 -9.32 15.46 13.35
C LEU A 90 -10.70 15.48 12.66
N GLY A 91 -11.17 14.32 12.20
CA GLY A 91 -12.40 14.16 11.43
C GLY A 91 -12.18 13.66 10.01
N MET A 92 -13.20 13.85 9.18
CA MET A 92 -13.26 13.38 7.79
C MET A 92 -12.67 14.43 6.84
N ILE A 93 -11.63 14.07 6.09
CA ILE A 93 -10.95 14.96 5.15
C ILE A 93 -10.71 14.25 3.80
N PRO A 94 -10.62 14.99 2.68
CA PRO A 94 -10.17 14.39 1.42
C PRO A 94 -8.66 14.12 1.44
N CYS A 95 -8.18 13.20 0.60
CA CYS A 95 -6.75 12.87 0.47
C CYS A 95 -5.87 14.11 0.17
N THR A 96 -6.40 15.08 -0.59
CA THR A 96 -5.68 16.31 -0.95
C THR A 96 -5.46 17.26 0.24
N SER A 97 -6.15 17.07 1.36
CA SER A 97 -5.98 17.87 2.57
C SER A 97 -4.87 17.37 3.50
N VAL A 98 -4.27 16.21 3.23
CA VAL A 98 -3.17 15.66 4.05
C VAL A 98 -2.01 16.66 4.25
N PRO A 99 -1.50 17.37 3.23
CA PRO A 99 -0.44 18.35 3.41
C PRO A 99 -0.85 19.56 4.26
N VAL A 100 -2.14 19.92 4.27
CA VAL A 100 -2.67 21.01 5.11
C VAL A 100 -2.59 20.61 6.58
N VAL A 101 -2.96 19.37 6.90
CA VAL A 101 -2.89 18.85 8.27
C VAL A 101 -1.45 18.79 8.77
N LEU A 102 -0.52 18.31 7.93
CA LEU A 102 0.91 18.31 8.26
C LEU A 102 1.43 19.71 8.58
N ARG A 103 1.06 20.70 7.76
CA ARG A 103 1.45 22.10 7.99
C ARG A 103 0.92 22.65 9.30
N VAL A 104 -0.34 22.36 9.66
CA VAL A 104 -0.92 22.85 10.92
C VAL A 104 -0.23 22.21 12.12
N LYS A 105 0.03 20.90 12.09
CA LYS A 105 0.74 20.21 13.18
C LYS A 105 2.17 20.70 13.40
N ASN A 106 2.90 21.01 12.32
CA ASN A 106 4.27 21.53 12.43
C ASN A 106 4.34 22.95 13.04
N LEU A 107 3.24 23.71 13.05
CA LEU A 107 3.19 25.05 13.67
C LEU A 107 2.87 25.00 15.17
N GLU A 108 2.30 23.90 15.65
CA GLU A 108 1.96 23.69 17.07
C GLU A 108 3.10 23.05 17.86
N GLN A 109 4.22 22.74 17.20
CA GLN A 109 5.41 22.10 17.76
C GLN A 109 6.57 23.10 17.86
#